data_AF-A0A2E5S5A9-F1
#
_entry.id   AF-A0A2E5S5A9-F1
#
_cell.length_a   1.000
_cell.length_b   1.000
_cell.length_c   1.000
_cell.angle_alpha   90.00
_cell.angle_beta   90.00
_cell.angle_gamma   90.00
#
_symmetry.space_group_name_H-M   'P 1'
#
loop_
_entity.id
_entity.type
_entity.pdbx_description
1 polymer ?
#
loop_
_entity_poly.entity_id
_entity_poly.type
_entity_poly.pdbx_seq_one_letter_code
_entity_poly.pdbx_strand_id
1 'polypeptide(L)'
;MMAYNAIARHVLTRVVRINSGRSYVDGELVSGLGSNSSLDLAVLPVTAQQLQYLRPGSFTTQDVNVYEIGGGLTLTEGSEVDWRGSKYIVREIKDWREQDNYVRYIAKRKALEAAA
;
A
#
# COMPACT_ATOMS: atom_id res chain seq x y z
N MET A 1 21.29 1.49 -4.88
CA MET A 1 21.56 2.56 -3.87
C MET A 1 20.97 3.95 -4.17
N MET A 2 20.88 4.46 -5.42
CA MET A 2 20.35 5.84 -5.64
C MET A 2 18.83 5.99 -5.42
N ALA A 3 18.02 4.96 -5.67
CA ALA A 3 16.56 5.04 -5.50
C ALA A 3 16.14 5.20 -4.03
N TYR A 4 16.86 4.56 -3.10
CA TYR A 4 16.61 4.62 -1.66
C TYR A 4 16.59 6.06 -1.13
N ASN A 5 17.63 6.86 -1.43
CA ASN A 5 17.73 8.24 -0.95
C ASN A 5 16.62 9.16 -1.50
N ALA A 6 16.17 8.92 -2.73
CA ALA A 6 15.11 9.72 -3.34
C ALA A 6 13.72 9.43 -2.72
N ILE A 7 13.49 8.20 -2.25
CA ILE A 7 12.23 7.79 -1.61
C ILE A 7 12.24 8.15 -0.11
N ALA A 8 13.38 7.95 0.56
CA ALA A 8 13.54 8.19 2.00
C ALA A 8 13.13 9.59 2.45
N ARG A 9 13.40 10.63 1.63
CA ARG A 9 12.98 12.02 1.92
C ARG A 9 11.46 12.24 1.96
N HIS A 10 10.68 11.28 1.48
CA HIS A 10 9.21 11.32 1.45
C HIS A 10 8.57 10.43 2.52
N VAL A 11 9.38 9.76 3.35
CA VAL A 11 8.90 8.90 4.43
C VAL A 11 8.28 9.75 5.52
N LEU A 12 7.05 9.41 5.89
CA LEU A 12 6.34 9.99 7.00
C LEU A 12 5.61 8.87 7.74
N THR A 13 5.43 9.02 9.04
CA THR A 13 4.57 8.12 9.80
C THR A 13 3.13 8.25 9.31
N ARG A 14 2.54 7.13 8.91
CA ARG A 14 1.18 7.02 8.38
C ARG A 14 0.39 6.02 9.22
N VAL A 15 -0.88 6.33 9.44
CA VAL A 15 -1.83 5.34 9.95
C VAL A 15 -2.24 4.44 8.80
N VAL A 16 -2.08 3.14 9.00
CA VAL A 16 -2.43 2.10 8.05
C VAL A 16 -3.35 1.12 8.74
N ARG A 17 -4.43 0.76 8.06
CA ARG A 17 -5.28 -0.36 8.47
C ARG A 17 -4.80 -1.61 7.77
N ILE A 18 -4.17 -2.49 8.52
CA ILE A 18 -3.60 -3.72 7.98
C ILE A 18 -4.68 -4.77 8.00
N ASN A 19 -4.94 -5.36 6.83
CA ASN A 19 -5.91 -6.43 6.75
C ASN A 19 -5.24 -7.72 7.22
N SER A 20 -5.54 -8.14 8.45
CA SER A 20 -4.99 -9.34 9.07
C SER A 20 -5.65 -10.61 8.52
N GLY A 21 -5.69 -10.75 7.19
CA GLY A 21 -6.21 -11.93 6.52
C GLY A 21 -7.63 -12.36 6.92
N ARG A 22 -8.01 -13.54 6.43
CA ARG A 22 -9.25 -14.21 6.81
C ARG A 22 -9.03 -14.86 8.18
N SER A 23 -9.87 -14.54 9.15
CA SER A 23 -9.87 -15.19 10.47
C SER A 23 -11.04 -16.15 10.54
N TYR A 24 -10.82 -17.37 11.02
CA TYR A 24 -11.92 -18.30 11.29
C TYR A 24 -12.34 -18.15 12.75
N VAL A 25 -13.61 -17.82 12.99
CA VAL A 25 -14.22 -17.85 14.32
C VAL A 25 -15.33 -18.90 14.24
N ASP A 26 -15.24 -19.94 15.07
CA ASP A 26 -16.17 -21.07 15.09
C ASP A 26 -16.39 -21.75 13.72
N GLY A 27 -15.34 -21.82 12.89
CA GLY A 27 -15.39 -22.44 11.57
C GLY A 27 -16.01 -21.56 10.47
N GLU A 28 -16.50 -20.37 10.81
CA GLU A 28 -16.97 -19.39 9.85
C GLU A 28 -15.83 -18.42 9.46
N LEU A 29 -15.76 -18.09 8.17
CA LEU A 29 -14.79 -17.13 7.65
C LEU A 29 -15.21 -15.71 8.05
N VAL A 30 -14.63 -15.19 9.13
CA VAL A 30 -14.80 -13.80 9.53
C VAL A 30 -13.73 -12.95 8.87
N SER A 31 -14.13 -11.85 8.25
CA SER A 31 -13.16 -10.84 7.81
C SER A 31 -12.43 -10.33 9.04
N GLY A 32 -11.12 -10.55 9.12
CA GLY A 32 -10.33 -10.13 10.27
C GLY A 32 -10.55 -8.64 10.53
N LEU A 33 -10.78 -8.27 11.79
CA LEU A 33 -10.83 -6.87 12.19
C LEU A 33 -9.45 -6.29 11.92
N GLY A 34 -9.27 -5.62 10.77
CA GLY A 34 -7.98 -5.05 10.40
C GLY A 34 -7.47 -4.13 11.51
N SER A 35 -6.22 -4.33 11.94
CA SER A 35 -5.60 -3.55 13.00
C SER A 35 -5.06 -2.24 12.44
N ASN A 36 -5.24 -1.15 13.18
CA ASN A 36 -4.56 0.11 12.87
C ASN A 36 -3.11 0.04 13.37
N SER A 37 -2.17 0.47 12.55
CA SER A 37 -0.76 0.57 12.90
C SER A 37 -0.18 1.85 12.34
N SER A 38 0.78 2.44 13.06
CA SER A 38 1.53 3.58 12.58
C SER A 38 2.84 3.09 11.97
N LEU A 39 3.02 3.33 10.67
CA LEU A 39 4.18 2.86 9.91
C LEU A 39 4.82 4.00 9.16
N ASP A 40 6.15 3.97 9.08
CA ASP A 40 6.93 4.94 8.32
C ASP A 40 6.93 4.53 6.84
N LEU A 41 6.14 5.26 6.06
CA LEU A 41 5.90 4.95 4.65
C LEU A 41 6.09 6.19 3.78
N ALA A 42 6.68 6.02 2.61
CA ALA A 42 6.63 7.02 1.56
C ALA A 42 5.47 6.70 0.60
N VAL A 43 4.66 7.71 0.29
CA VAL A 43 3.53 7.56 -0.65
C VAL A 43 3.70 8.53 -1.81
N LEU A 44 3.72 8.00 -3.02
CA LEU A 44 3.93 8.76 -4.26
C LEU A 44 2.87 8.35 -5.29
N PRO A 45 2.32 9.29 -6.08
CA PRO A 45 1.43 8.93 -7.19
C PRO A 45 2.08 7.95 -8.16
N VAL A 46 1.27 7.09 -8.78
CA VAL A 46 1.71 6.28 -9.92
C VAL A 46 1.94 7.20 -11.12
N THR A 47 3.13 7.10 -11.73
CA THR A 47 3.48 7.94 -12.89
C THR A 47 3.03 7.29 -14.19
N ALA A 48 2.82 8.10 -15.23
CA ALA A 48 2.44 7.60 -16.57
C ALA A 48 3.49 6.62 -17.14
N GLN A 49 4.78 6.86 -16.87
CA GLN A 49 5.84 5.94 -17.28
C GLN A 49 5.72 4.58 -16.56
N GLN A 50 5.38 4.57 -15.27
CA GLN A 50 5.22 3.33 -14.53
C GLN A 50 4.03 2.50 -15.05
N LEU A 51 2.95 3.15 -15.50
CA LEU A 51 1.78 2.45 -16.04
C LEU A 51 2.11 1.55 -17.23
N GLN A 52 3.14 1.88 -18.02
CA GLN A 52 3.59 1.08 -19.16
C GLN A 52 4.13 -0.30 -18.74
N TYR A 53 4.60 -0.43 -17.50
CA TYR A 53 5.14 -1.67 -16.94
C TYR A 53 4.16 -2.39 -16.01
N LEU A 54 2.97 -1.81 -15.80
CA LEU A 54 1.91 -2.45 -15.05
C LEU A 54 0.95 -3.15 -16.01
N ARG A 55 0.17 -4.10 -15.46
CA ARG A 55 -0.85 -4.77 -16.26
C ARG A 55 -1.83 -3.71 -16.82
N PRO A 56 -2.05 -3.70 -18.15
CA PRO A 56 -2.95 -2.73 -18.78
C PRO A 56 -4.32 -2.68 -18.10
N GLY A 57 -4.86 -1.47 -17.89
CA GLY A 57 -6.16 -1.23 -17.24
C GLY A 57 -6.21 -1.54 -15.74
N SER A 58 -5.14 -2.05 -15.14
CA SER A 58 -5.15 -2.44 -13.73
C SER A 58 -4.92 -1.27 -12.76
N PHE A 59 -4.27 -0.20 -13.20
CA PHE A 59 -3.97 0.99 -12.40
C PHE A 59 -4.07 2.27 -13.23
N THR A 60 -4.18 3.41 -12.54
CA THR A 60 -4.27 4.75 -13.12
C THR A 60 -3.29 5.70 -12.43
N THR A 61 -3.11 6.91 -12.97
CA THR A 61 -2.30 7.96 -12.33
C THR A 61 -2.93 8.53 -11.04
N GLN A 62 -4.18 8.18 -10.73
CA GLN A 62 -4.84 8.53 -9.47
C GLN A 62 -4.49 7.55 -8.34
N ASP A 63 -3.90 6.40 -8.68
CA ASP A 63 -3.44 5.40 -7.73
C ASP A 63 -2.05 5.79 -7.18
N VAL A 64 -1.61 5.10 -6.12
CA VAL A 64 -0.37 5.43 -5.43
C VAL A 64 0.55 4.23 -5.29
N ASN A 65 1.83 4.53 -5.32
CA ASN A 65 2.88 3.67 -4.79
C ASN A 65 3.07 3.98 -3.31
N VAL A 66 3.13 2.95 -2.49
CA VAL A 66 3.48 3.02 -1.08
C VAL A 66 4.79 2.26 -0.91
N TYR A 67 5.76 2.87 -0.25
CA TYR A 67 7.08 2.30 -0.03
C TYR A 67 7.30 2.13 1.46
N GLU A 68 7.57 0.90 1.88
CA GLU A 68 8.07 0.57 3.20
C GLU A 68 9.59 0.45 3.13
N ILE A 69 10.27 1.20 3.99
CA ILE A 69 11.73 1.25 4.05
C ILE A 69 12.17 0.75 5.42
N GLY A 70 13.16 -0.14 5.47
CA GLY A 70 13.79 -0.55 6.74
C GLY A 70 13.21 -1.80 7.41
N GLY A 71 12.33 -2.54 6.74
CA GLY A 71 11.99 -3.92 7.13
C GLY A 71 11.14 -4.04 8.40
N GLY A 72 10.10 -3.22 8.51
CA GLY A 72 9.12 -3.29 9.59
C GLY A 72 7.96 -4.24 9.26
N LEU A 73 6.74 -3.75 9.48
CA LEU A 73 5.52 -4.51 9.27
C LEU A 73 5.12 -4.52 7.80
N THR A 74 5.15 -5.69 7.18
CA THR A 74 4.75 -5.87 5.77
C THR A 74 3.25 -5.69 5.60
N LEU A 75 2.83 -4.80 4.71
CA LEU A 75 1.43 -4.69 4.32
C LEU A 75 0.99 -5.90 3.51
N THR A 76 -0.23 -6.40 3.78
CA THR A 76 -0.88 -7.47 3.02
C THR A 76 -1.80 -6.88 1.94
N GLU A 77 -2.13 -7.68 0.93
CA GLU A 77 -3.15 -7.32 -0.05
C GLU A 77 -4.48 -7.00 0.68
N GLY A 78 -5.14 -5.93 0.27
CA GLY A 78 -6.36 -5.46 0.93
C GLY A 78 -6.13 -4.53 2.12
N SER A 79 -4.89 -4.29 2.55
CA SER A 79 -4.57 -3.26 3.55
C SER A 79 -4.94 -1.88 3.03
N GLU A 80 -5.46 -1.02 3.91
CA GLU A 80 -5.87 0.36 3.59
C GLU A 80 -4.85 1.37 4.11
N VAL A 81 -4.41 2.27 3.24
CA VAL A 81 -3.48 3.36 3.54
C VAL A 81 -4.22 4.69 3.38
N ASP A 82 -4.19 5.52 4.44
CA ASP A 82 -4.73 6.88 4.38
C ASP A 82 -3.68 7.87 3.86
N TRP A 83 -3.99 8.57 2.77
CA TRP A 83 -3.12 9.60 2.21
C TRP A 83 -3.90 10.76 1.61
N ARG A 84 -3.55 11.99 2.02
CA ARG A 84 -4.19 13.24 1.56
C ARG A 84 -5.72 13.20 1.62
N GLY A 85 -6.28 12.61 2.68
CA GLY A 85 -7.74 12.51 2.89
C GLY A 85 -8.44 11.49 2.00
N SER A 86 -7.71 10.67 1.22
CA SER A 86 -8.25 9.55 0.46
C SER A 86 -7.73 8.23 1.01
N LYS A 87 -8.55 7.19 0.89
CA LYS A 87 -8.20 5.80 1.23
C LYS A 87 -7.68 5.08 -0.01
N TYR A 88 -6.62 4.30 0.18
CA TYR A 88 -6.02 3.49 -0.89
C TYR A 88 -5.89 2.04 -0.43
N ILE A 89 -6.29 1.09 -1.28
CA ILE A 89 -6.26 -0.34 -0.97
C ILE A 89 -5.08 -0.98 -1.71
N VAL A 90 -4.18 -1.63 -0.98
CA VAL A 90 -3.06 -2.38 -1.55
C VAL A 90 -3.57 -3.51 -2.46
N ARG A 91 -3.09 -3.56 -3.70
CA ARG A 91 -3.48 -4.58 -4.71
C ARG A 91 -2.30 -5.35 -5.27
N GLU A 92 -1.13 -4.76 -5.30
CA GLU A 92 0.08 -5.42 -5.79
C GLU A 92 1.22 -5.15 -4.82
N ILE A 93 2.03 -6.17 -4.57
CA ILE A 93 3.18 -6.13 -3.66
C ILE A 93 4.41 -6.55 -4.46
N LYS A 94 5.44 -5.71 -4.43
CA LYS A 94 6.76 -6.01 -4.99
C LYS A 94 7.80 -5.88 -3.91
N ASP A 95 8.35 -7.01 -3.50
CA ASP A 95 9.43 -7.07 -2.51
C ASP A 95 10.78 -6.84 -3.21
N TRP A 96 11.47 -5.78 -2.81
CA TRP A 96 12.80 -5.42 -3.28
C TRP A 96 13.80 -5.35 -2.12
N ARG A 97 13.48 -5.98 -0.97
CA ARG A 97 14.31 -5.91 0.23
C ARG A 97 15.73 -6.42 -0.02
N GLU A 98 15.88 -7.49 -0.79
CA GLU A 98 17.20 -8.06 -1.10
C GLU A 98 18.05 -7.14 -1.99
N GLN A 99 17.44 -6.38 -2.90
CA GLN A 99 18.17 -5.57 -3.88
C GLN A 99 18.40 -4.13 -3.41
N ASP A 100 17.40 -3.51 -2.79
CA ASP A 100 17.40 -2.07 -2.49
C ASP A 100 16.78 -1.74 -1.11
N ASN A 101 16.52 -2.73 -0.26
CA ASN A 101 16.03 -2.56 1.12
C ASN A 101 14.68 -1.81 1.25
N TYR A 102 13.76 -2.07 0.33
CA TYR A 102 12.39 -1.56 0.43
C TYR A 102 11.36 -2.55 -0.12
N VAL A 103 10.10 -2.39 0.29
CA VAL A 103 8.94 -3.03 -0.35
C VAL A 103 8.11 -1.95 -1.02
N ARG A 104 7.70 -2.20 -2.27
CA ARG A 104 6.78 -1.33 -3.00
C ARG A 104 5.41 -1.99 -3.09
N TYR A 105 4.41 -1.30 -2.58
CA TYR A 105 3.00 -1.63 -2.75
C TYR A 105 2.38 -0.70 -3.78
N ILE A 106 1.52 -1.23 -4.63
CA ILE A 106 0.69 -0.43 -5.54
C ILE A 106 -0.73 -0.49 -5.01
N ALA A 107 -1.26 0.66 -4.60
CA ALA A 107 -2.53 0.78 -3.94
C ALA A 107 -3.51 1.59 -4.78
N LYS A 108 -4.71 1.03 -4.99
CA LYS A 108 -5.76 1.68 -5.76
C LYS A 108 -6.57 2.60 -4.90
N ARG A 109 -6.93 3.77 -5.44
CA ARG A 109 -7.83 4.68 -4.75
C ARG A 109 -9.16 3.96 -4.48
N LYS A 110 -9.57 3.91 -3.22
CA LYS A 110 -10.90 3.42 -2.85
C LYS A 110 -11.90 4.42 -3.40
N ALA A 111 -12.84 3.96 -4.21
CA ALA A 111 -13.97 4.80 -4.61
C ALA A 111 -14.64 5.32 -3.33
N LEU A 112 -14.94 6.61 -3.27
CA LEU A 112 -15.93 7.07 -2.30
C LEU A 112 -17.19 6.28 -2.63
N GLU A 113 -17.68 5.47 -1.69
CA GLU A 113 -19.06 5.02 -1.77
C GLU A 113 -19.90 6.30 -1.78
N ALA A 114 -20.47 6.62 -2.94
CA ALA A 114 -21.47 7.66 -3.01
C ALA A 114 -22.58 7.21 -2.07
N ALA A 115 -22.83 7.98 -1.01
CA ALA A 115 -23.99 7.79 -0.17
C ALA A 115 -25.22 7.79 -1.09
N ALA A 116 -25.83 6.62 -1.25
CA ALA A 116 -27.10 6.45 -1.93
C ALA A 116 -28.24 6.95 -1.04
#